data_AF-A0A6B2DRJ3-F1
#
_entry.id   AF-A0A6B2DRJ3-F1
#
_cell.length_a   1.000
_cell.length_b   1.000
_cell.length_c   1.000
_cell.angle_alpha   90.00
_cell.angle_beta   90.00
_cell.angle_gamma   90.00
#
_symmetry.space_group_name_H-M   'P 1'
#
loop_
_entity.id
_entity.type
_entity.pdbx_description
1 polymer ?
#
loop_
_entity_poly.entity_id
_entity_poly.type
_entity_poly.pdbx_seq_one_letter_code
_entity_poly.pdbx_strand_id
1 'polypeptide(L)'
;GTHFTAAVPAARGVGPRYVGVRADTVSARSDSLALRTLPAVQEGKPALVLSGSPTPSLVYGLYKGTGDVDPLLTVAPNGNLTIAGSFSGQISAGSVLATSGSATDGMVLPLPSGVTPAEVADGRVSLHVFVTPKIPPSESGLTVAAEATVDGDRRVRCRLRSYDPGVGPKVTETAGSVDFLVLATVAATSGGG
;
A
#
# COMPACT_ATOMS: atom_id res chain seq x y z
N GLY A 1 8.39 -21.86 -41.04
CA GLY A 1 7.32 -21.68 -40.04
C GLY A 1 6.32 -20.69 -40.60
N THR A 2 5.04 -21.06 -40.62
CA THR A 2 3.95 -20.15 -41.04
C THR A 2 3.75 -19.10 -39.95
N HIS A 3 4.10 -17.84 -40.21
CA HIS A 3 3.89 -16.74 -39.27
C HIS A 3 2.55 -16.05 -39.56
N PHE A 4 1.89 -15.57 -38.51
CA PHE A 4 0.64 -14.81 -38.59
C PHE A 4 0.89 -13.46 -39.27
N THR A 5 0.25 -13.20 -40.41
CA THR A 5 0.44 -11.96 -41.21
C THR A 5 -0.74 -11.00 -41.12
N ALA A 6 -1.98 -11.51 -41.05
CA ALA A 6 -3.18 -10.72 -40.80
C ALA A 6 -4.39 -11.64 -40.51
N ALA A 7 -5.42 -11.08 -39.87
CA ALA A 7 -6.77 -11.62 -39.90
C ALA A 7 -7.73 -10.52 -40.38
N VAL A 8 -8.44 -10.77 -41.47
CA VAL A 8 -9.63 -10.00 -41.85
C VAL A 8 -10.72 -11.00 -42.22
N PRO A 9 -11.70 -11.27 -41.34
CA PRO A 9 -12.89 -11.99 -41.75
C PRO A 9 -14.05 -10.99 -41.76
N ALA A 10 -14.32 -10.43 -42.94
CA ALA A 10 -15.66 -9.97 -43.26
C ALA A 10 -16.18 -10.90 -44.36
N ALA A 11 -17.21 -11.69 -44.04
CA ALA A 11 -17.95 -12.46 -45.04
C ALA A 11 -19.34 -11.84 -45.14
N ARG A 12 -19.73 -11.42 -46.35
CA ARG A 12 -21.07 -10.86 -46.62
C ARG A 12 -21.48 -9.71 -45.68
N GLY A 13 -20.52 -8.86 -45.30
CA GLY A 13 -20.77 -7.69 -44.45
C GLY A 13 -20.91 -7.96 -42.95
N VAL A 14 -20.72 -9.20 -42.49
CA VAL A 14 -20.75 -9.55 -41.07
C VAL A 14 -19.32 -9.85 -40.60
N GLY A 15 -18.80 -9.00 -39.72
CA GLY A 15 -17.55 -9.24 -39.00
C GLY A 15 -17.80 -10.03 -37.71
N PRO A 16 -16.81 -10.79 -37.20
CA PRO A 16 -16.96 -11.49 -35.94
C PRO A 16 -17.10 -10.47 -34.80
N ARG A 17 -17.92 -10.83 -33.79
CA ARG A 17 -18.09 -10.05 -32.56
C ARG A 17 -16.81 -9.95 -31.73
N TYR A 18 -15.89 -10.90 -31.92
CA TYR A 18 -14.61 -10.98 -31.23
C TYR A 18 -13.49 -11.14 -32.26
N VAL A 19 -12.45 -10.31 -32.15
CA VAL A 19 -11.25 -10.39 -32.97
C VAL A 19 -10.08 -10.67 -32.03
N GLY A 20 -9.33 -11.73 -32.31
CA GLY A 20 -8.16 -12.13 -31.53
C GLY A 20 -6.96 -12.35 -32.44
N VAL A 21 -5.76 -12.38 -31.85
CA VAL A 21 -4.52 -12.65 -32.55
C VAL A 21 -4.04 -14.04 -32.16
N ARG A 22 -3.91 -14.95 -33.15
CA ARG A 22 -3.23 -16.25 -32.97
C ARG A 22 -1.81 -16.12 -33.51
N ALA A 23 -0.87 -15.76 -32.64
CA ALA A 23 0.53 -15.56 -32.99
C ALA A 23 1.43 -16.12 -31.90
N ASP A 24 2.59 -16.66 -32.29
CA ASP A 24 3.65 -17.05 -31.35
C ASP A 24 4.36 -15.81 -30.77
N THR A 25 4.47 -14.74 -31.59
CA THR A 25 5.12 -13.48 -31.22
C THR A 25 4.32 -12.29 -31.75
N VAL A 26 4.12 -11.28 -30.90
CA VAL A 26 3.60 -9.95 -31.28
C VAL A 26 4.68 -8.93 -30.99
N SER A 27 5.20 -8.29 -32.03
CA SER A 27 6.28 -7.30 -31.93
C SER A 27 5.94 -6.05 -32.75
N ALA A 28 6.24 -4.87 -32.22
CA ALA A 28 6.13 -3.62 -32.95
C ALA A 28 7.48 -3.18 -33.50
N ARG A 29 7.54 -2.78 -34.77
CA ARG A 29 8.76 -2.25 -35.40
C ARG A 29 9.18 -0.89 -34.84
N SER A 30 8.23 -0.17 -34.25
CA SER A 30 8.41 1.14 -33.61
C SER A 30 8.92 1.04 -32.18
N ASP A 31 9.31 -0.16 -31.71
CA ASP A 31 9.76 -0.40 -30.33
C ASP A 31 8.71 -0.06 -29.24
N SER A 32 7.45 0.05 -29.67
CA SER A 32 6.30 0.33 -28.80
C SER A 32 5.06 -0.38 -29.31
N LEU A 33 4.48 -1.23 -28.47
CA LEU A 33 3.28 -2.02 -28.73
C LEU A 33 2.15 -1.54 -27.82
N ALA A 34 1.02 -1.13 -28.40
CA ALA A 34 -0.16 -0.68 -27.66
C ALA A 34 -1.35 -1.64 -27.83
N LEU A 35 -1.94 -2.07 -26.72
CA LEU A 35 -3.22 -2.78 -26.66
C LEU A 35 -4.32 -1.82 -26.21
N ARG A 36 -5.46 -1.86 -26.90
CA ARG A 36 -6.57 -0.91 -26.76
C ARG A 36 -7.91 -1.63 -26.86
N THR A 37 -8.95 -1.08 -26.21
CA THR A 37 -10.32 -1.60 -26.31
C THR A 37 -11.09 -1.08 -27.51
N LEU A 38 -10.63 0.02 -28.14
CA LEU A 38 -11.23 0.62 -29.32
C LEU A 38 -10.19 0.79 -30.45
N PRO A 39 -10.61 0.70 -31.73
CA PRO A 39 -9.68 0.87 -32.86
C PRO A 39 -9.05 2.26 -32.95
N ALA A 40 -9.83 3.31 -32.67
CA ALA A 40 -9.37 4.69 -32.66
C ALA A 40 -8.78 5.06 -31.29
N VAL A 41 -7.71 5.87 -31.29
CA VAL A 41 -7.24 6.52 -30.07
C VAL A 41 -8.30 7.53 -29.64
N GLN A 42 -8.74 7.43 -28.38
CA GLN A 42 -9.75 8.30 -27.81
C GLN A 42 -9.33 8.67 -26.40
N GLU A 43 -9.39 9.95 -26.09
CA GLU A 43 -9.08 10.47 -24.76
C GLU A 43 -9.95 9.81 -23.68
N GLY A 44 -9.36 9.55 -22.52
CA GLY A 44 -10.01 8.89 -21.39
C GLY A 44 -10.25 7.39 -21.58
N LYS A 45 -9.85 6.78 -22.70
CA LYS A 45 -9.96 5.33 -22.92
C LYS A 45 -8.69 4.60 -22.48
N PRO A 46 -8.83 3.36 -21.96
CA PRO A 46 -7.71 2.62 -21.43
C PRO A 46 -6.75 2.14 -22.52
N ALA A 47 -5.47 2.08 -22.17
CA ALA A 47 -4.42 1.53 -22.99
C ALA A 47 -3.39 0.77 -22.13
N LEU A 48 -2.82 -0.27 -22.71
CA LEU A 48 -1.62 -0.94 -22.21
C LEU A 48 -0.51 -0.77 -23.25
N VAL A 49 0.61 -0.18 -22.87
CA VAL A 49 1.74 0.09 -23.75
C VAL A 49 2.98 -0.62 -23.22
N LEU A 50 3.61 -1.41 -24.08
CA LEU A 50 4.94 -1.97 -23.88
C LEU A 50 5.92 -1.22 -24.77
N SER A 51 6.86 -0.48 -24.19
CA SER A 51 7.90 0.25 -24.92
C SER A 51 9.29 -0.30 -24.58
N GLY A 52 10.21 -0.29 -25.55
CA GLY A 52 11.63 -0.62 -25.37
C GLY A 52 12.54 0.60 -25.20
N SER A 53 12.08 1.79 -25.60
CA SER A 53 12.88 3.01 -25.69
C SER A 53 12.16 4.25 -25.13
N PRO A 54 12.88 5.22 -24.52
CA PRO A 54 14.32 5.20 -24.21
C PRO A 54 14.69 4.24 -23.08
N THR A 55 13.70 3.77 -22.32
CA THR A 55 13.84 2.77 -21.26
C THR A 55 12.70 1.77 -21.37
N PRO A 56 12.95 0.45 -21.27
CA PRO A 56 11.90 -0.55 -21.30
C PRO A 56 10.83 -0.29 -20.26
N SER A 57 9.55 -0.27 -20.64
CA SER A 57 8.48 -0.06 -19.68
C SER A 57 7.18 -0.74 -20.12
N LEU A 58 6.38 -1.14 -19.13
CA LEU A 58 4.99 -1.51 -19.32
C LEU A 58 4.13 -0.48 -18.59
N VAL A 59 3.24 0.18 -19.33
CA VAL A 59 2.38 1.24 -18.81
C VAL A 59 0.93 0.88 -19.06
N TYR A 60 0.12 0.83 -18.02
CA TYR A 60 -1.33 0.86 -18.11
C TYR A 60 -1.85 2.23 -17.69
N GLY A 61 -2.79 2.78 -18.45
CA GLY A 61 -3.29 4.13 -18.20
C GLY A 61 -4.44 4.55 -19.11
N LEU A 62 -4.72 5.86 -19.12
CA LEU A 62 -5.76 6.46 -19.97
C LEU A 62 -5.13 7.33 -21.06
N TYR A 63 -5.62 7.26 -22.29
CA TYR A 63 -5.15 8.19 -23.33
C TYR A 63 -5.46 9.64 -22.97
N LYS A 64 -4.49 10.52 -23.21
CA LYS A 64 -4.64 11.98 -23.22
C LYS A 64 -5.12 12.46 -24.58
N GLY A 65 -5.67 13.67 -24.65
CA GLY A 65 -5.94 14.35 -25.93
C GLY A 65 -4.71 14.52 -26.82
N THR A 66 -3.49 14.40 -26.27
CA THR A 66 -2.21 14.44 -27.01
C THR A 66 -1.87 13.11 -27.71
N GLY A 67 -2.57 12.03 -27.41
CA GLY A 67 -2.27 10.67 -27.89
C GLY A 67 -1.31 9.87 -27.00
N ASP A 68 -0.74 10.50 -25.97
CA ASP A 68 0.05 9.81 -24.94
C ASP A 68 -0.83 9.10 -23.92
N VAL A 69 -0.25 8.21 -23.12
CA VAL A 69 -0.95 7.53 -22.02
C VAL A 69 -0.62 8.22 -20.70
N ASP A 70 -1.66 8.59 -19.95
CA ASP A 70 -1.57 9.00 -18.55
C ASP A 70 -1.42 7.77 -17.65
N PRO A 71 -0.24 7.55 -17.04
CA PRO A 71 0.07 6.29 -16.37
C PRO A 71 -0.74 6.14 -15.07
N LEU A 72 -1.43 5.00 -14.94
CA LEU A 72 -2.07 4.56 -13.70
C LEU A 72 -1.30 3.42 -13.03
N LEU A 73 -0.61 2.60 -13.83
CA LEU A 73 0.32 1.56 -13.38
C LEU A 73 1.53 1.53 -14.33
N THR A 74 2.73 1.51 -13.78
CA THR A 74 3.99 1.42 -14.54
C THR A 74 4.87 0.32 -13.95
N VAL A 75 5.42 -0.52 -14.83
CA VAL A 75 6.53 -1.44 -14.52
C VAL A 75 7.79 -0.91 -15.19
N ALA A 76 8.79 -0.59 -14.38
CA ALA A 76 10.09 -0.08 -14.82
C ALA A 76 11.06 -1.23 -15.16
N PRO A 77 12.20 -0.98 -15.86
CA PRO A 77 13.15 -2.02 -16.26
C PRO A 77 13.76 -2.81 -15.09
N ASN A 78 13.86 -2.18 -13.92
CA ASN A 78 14.40 -2.78 -12.70
C ASN A 78 13.34 -3.57 -11.90
N GLY A 79 12.12 -3.71 -12.43
CA GLY A 79 11.01 -4.39 -11.77
C GLY A 79 10.22 -3.52 -10.79
N ASN A 80 10.58 -2.24 -10.63
CA ASN A 80 9.81 -1.33 -9.77
C ASN A 80 8.40 -1.12 -10.35
N LEU A 81 7.42 -1.10 -9.45
CA LEU A 81 6.02 -0.88 -9.74
C LEU A 81 5.59 0.49 -9.20
N THR A 82 5.02 1.34 -10.04
CA THR A 82 4.40 2.61 -9.64
C THR A 82 2.90 2.52 -9.90
N ILE A 83 2.07 2.90 -8.92
CA ILE A 83 0.61 2.93 -9.04
C ILE A 83 0.10 4.30 -8.61
N ALA A 84 -0.73 4.94 -9.44
CA ALA A 84 -1.32 6.26 -9.14
C ALA A 84 -2.55 6.18 -8.21
N GLY A 85 -3.11 4.99 -7.99
CA GLY A 85 -4.20 4.69 -7.06
C GLY A 85 -3.79 3.79 -5.89
N SER A 86 -4.74 3.03 -5.34
CA SER A 86 -4.48 2.03 -4.31
C SER A 86 -4.27 0.64 -4.90
N PHE A 87 -3.39 -0.15 -4.28
CA PHE A 87 -3.21 -1.57 -4.58
C PHE A 87 -3.79 -2.41 -3.45
N SER A 88 -4.74 -3.29 -3.76
CA SER A 88 -5.24 -4.29 -2.82
C SER A 88 -4.58 -5.64 -3.11
N GLY A 89 -3.57 -6.01 -2.33
CA GLY A 89 -2.90 -7.31 -2.42
C GLY A 89 -2.44 -7.79 -1.04
N GLN A 90 -2.26 -9.11 -0.90
CA GLN A 90 -1.69 -9.68 0.33
C GLN A 90 -0.28 -9.13 0.55
N ILE A 91 0.05 -8.90 1.82
CA ILE A 91 1.35 -8.38 2.25
C ILE A 91 2.45 -9.30 1.71
N SER A 92 3.31 -8.80 0.82
CA SER A 92 4.46 -9.56 0.34
C SER A 92 5.41 -9.84 1.52
N ALA A 93 5.90 -11.07 1.61
CA ALA A 93 6.92 -11.46 2.59
C ALA A 93 8.11 -10.46 2.57
N GLY A 94 8.57 -10.02 3.73
CA GLY A 94 9.61 -8.98 3.85
C GLY A 94 9.10 -7.53 3.79
N SER A 95 7.80 -7.30 3.70
CA SER A 95 7.22 -5.95 3.81
C SER A 95 7.08 -5.52 5.27
N VAL A 96 7.31 -4.24 5.54
CA VAL A 96 6.97 -3.57 6.80
C VAL A 96 5.82 -2.62 6.54
N LEU A 97 4.70 -2.83 7.22
CA LEU A 97 3.56 -1.92 7.19
C LEU A 97 3.50 -1.14 8.49
N ALA A 98 3.18 0.15 8.40
CA ALA A 98 3.16 1.04 9.55
C ALA A 98 1.81 1.76 9.68
N THR A 99 1.40 1.99 10.91
CA THR A 99 0.36 2.97 11.25
C THR A 99 0.78 3.73 12.50
N SER A 100 0.42 5.00 12.57
CA SER A 100 0.76 5.89 13.68
C SER A 100 -0.39 6.81 13.99
N GLY A 101 -0.45 7.32 15.21
CA GLY A 101 -1.47 8.26 15.63
C GLY A 101 -1.41 8.51 17.12
N SER A 102 -2.54 8.91 17.70
CA SER A 102 -2.67 9.08 19.14
C SER A 102 -3.78 8.19 19.71
N ALA A 103 -3.61 7.76 20.96
CA ALA A 103 -4.58 6.92 21.67
C ALA A 103 -4.68 7.32 23.14
N THR A 104 -5.85 7.18 23.75
CA THR A 104 -6.05 7.37 25.19
C THR A 104 -5.94 6.04 25.93
N ASP A 105 -5.76 6.11 27.24
CA ASP A 105 -5.83 4.94 28.12
C ASP A 105 -7.06 4.08 27.81
N GLY A 106 -6.85 2.77 27.69
CA GLY A 106 -7.89 1.79 27.39
C GLY A 106 -8.27 1.64 25.91
N MET A 107 -7.75 2.45 24.98
CA MET A 107 -8.02 2.23 23.55
C MET A 107 -7.23 1.05 22.98
N VAL A 108 -7.83 0.32 22.03
CA VAL A 108 -7.14 -0.71 21.23
C VAL A 108 -6.46 -0.03 20.05
N LEU A 109 -5.15 -0.21 19.90
CA LEU A 109 -4.40 0.37 18.79
C LEU A 109 -4.81 -0.27 17.45
N PRO A 110 -4.96 0.52 16.37
CA PRO A 110 -5.32 -0.01 15.06
C PRO A 110 -4.19 -0.89 14.49
N LEU A 111 -4.56 -1.81 13.59
CA LEU A 111 -3.59 -2.52 12.77
C LEU A 111 -3.24 -1.66 11.54
N PRO A 112 -2.01 -1.77 10.99
CA PRO A 112 -1.68 -1.21 9.70
C PRO A 112 -2.64 -1.71 8.60
N SER A 113 -2.95 -0.87 7.63
CA SER A 113 -3.82 -1.22 6.51
C SER A 113 -3.31 -2.47 5.79
N GLY A 114 -4.19 -3.45 5.56
CA GLY A 114 -3.84 -4.72 4.93
C GLY A 114 -3.42 -5.82 5.91
N VAL A 115 -3.31 -5.54 7.22
CA VAL A 115 -3.07 -6.53 8.27
C VAL A 115 -4.40 -6.90 8.93
N THR A 116 -4.70 -8.19 9.01
CA THR A 116 -5.90 -8.70 9.69
C THR A 116 -5.59 -9.18 11.12
N PRO A 117 -6.56 -9.14 12.06
CA PRO A 117 -6.37 -9.71 13.39
C PRO A 117 -6.03 -11.21 13.38
N ALA A 118 -6.57 -11.97 12.42
CA ALA A 118 -6.28 -13.39 12.26
C ALA A 118 -4.81 -13.64 11.92
N GLU A 119 -4.21 -12.85 11.02
CA GLU A 119 -2.79 -12.97 10.67
C GLU A 119 -1.86 -12.72 11.85
N VAL A 120 -2.24 -11.81 12.76
CA VAL A 120 -1.51 -11.56 14.01
C VAL A 120 -1.70 -12.71 14.99
N ALA A 121 -2.94 -13.18 15.18
CA ALA A 121 -3.27 -14.28 16.09
C ALA A 121 -2.61 -15.60 15.67
N ASP A 122 -2.53 -15.85 14.36
CA ASP A 122 -1.88 -17.03 13.77
C ASP A 122 -0.35 -16.93 13.77
N GLY A 123 0.24 -15.82 14.25
CA GLY A 123 1.69 -15.59 14.26
C GLY A 123 2.32 -15.34 12.88
N ARG A 124 1.49 -15.13 11.85
CA ARG A 124 1.95 -14.84 10.47
C ARG A 124 2.49 -13.42 10.34
N VAL A 125 2.03 -12.51 11.19
CA VAL A 125 2.48 -11.11 11.29
C VAL A 125 2.95 -10.84 12.72
N SER A 126 4.17 -10.34 12.86
CA SER A 126 4.69 -9.82 14.13
C SER A 126 4.42 -8.32 14.24
N LEU A 127 3.95 -7.88 15.40
CA LEU A 127 3.72 -6.46 15.68
C LEU A 127 4.82 -5.91 16.58
N HIS A 128 5.44 -4.81 16.16
CA HIS A 128 6.30 -3.99 17.01
C HIS A 128 5.54 -2.71 17.33
N VAL A 129 5.35 -2.44 18.62
CA VAL A 129 4.54 -1.31 19.08
C VAL A 129 5.41 -0.39 19.92
N PHE A 130 5.49 0.87 19.51
CA PHE A 130 6.13 1.94 20.25
C PHE A 130 5.06 2.92 20.70
N VAL A 131 5.11 3.34 21.97
CA VAL A 131 4.23 4.35 22.54
C VAL A 131 5.04 5.41 23.26
N THR A 132 4.65 6.66 23.07
CA THR A 132 5.25 7.83 23.73
C THR A 132 4.14 8.57 24.48
N PRO A 133 4.15 8.57 25.83
CA PRO A 133 3.14 9.27 26.60
C PRO A 133 3.19 10.77 26.39
N LYS A 134 2.01 11.38 26.21
CA LYS A 134 1.84 12.83 26.14
C LYS A 134 1.79 13.40 27.55
N ILE A 135 2.87 14.05 27.94
CA ILE A 135 2.93 14.79 29.20
C ILE A 135 2.41 16.20 28.95
N PRO A 136 1.26 16.60 29.53
CA PRO A 136 0.77 17.96 29.40
C PRO A 136 1.75 18.92 30.08
N PRO A 137 1.97 20.12 29.51
CA PRO A 137 2.78 21.14 30.16
C PRO A 137 2.13 21.55 31.49
N SER A 138 2.95 21.76 32.52
CA SER A 138 2.51 22.15 33.85
C SER A 138 3.19 23.45 34.26
N GLU A 139 2.43 24.44 34.72
CA GLU A 139 2.98 25.70 35.25
C GLU A 139 3.52 25.53 36.67
N SER A 140 2.94 24.62 37.46
CA SER A 140 3.41 24.19 38.77
C SER A 140 3.35 22.67 38.89
N GLY A 141 4.17 22.09 39.76
CA GLY A 141 4.25 20.64 39.93
C GLY A 141 4.94 19.88 38.80
N LEU A 142 5.04 18.57 38.98
CA LEU A 142 5.68 17.62 38.10
C LEU A 142 4.65 16.56 37.68
N THR A 143 4.52 16.35 36.38
CA THR A 143 3.73 15.24 35.82
C THR A 143 4.67 14.30 35.06
N VAL A 144 4.58 13.00 35.36
CA VAL A 144 5.36 11.94 34.69
C VAL A 144 4.45 10.79 34.28
N ALA A 145 4.86 10.00 33.31
CA ALA A 145 4.18 8.74 33.02
C ALA A 145 4.51 7.72 34.13
N ALA A 146 3.48 7.28 34.86
CA ALA A 146 3.58 6.14 35.78
C ALA A 146 3.50 4.81 35.02
N GLU A 147 2.72 4.78 33.93
CA GLU A 147 2.62 3.64 33.02
C GLU A 147 2.42 4.17 31.59
N ALA A 148 3.08 3.54 30.63
CA ALA A 148 2.88 3.77 29.20
C ALA A 148 3.25 2.49 28.44
N THR A 149 2.32 1.54 28.41
CA THR A 149 2.52 0.20 27.82
C THR A 149 1.35 -0.17 26.93
N VAL A 150 1.51 -1.26 26.18
CA VAL A 150 0.46 -1.88 25.38
C VAL A 150 0.42 -3.36 25.73
N ASP A 151 -0.77 -3.88 26.03
CA ASP A 151 -0.93 -5.28 26.38
C ASP A 151 -1.10 -6.21 25.16
N GLY A 152 -1.27 -7.51 25.41
CA GLY A 152 -1.39 -8.53 24.37
C GLY A 152 -2.59 -8.33 23.43
N ASP A 153 -3.63 -7.63 23.88
CA ASP A 153 -4.81 -7.30 23.07
C ASP A 153 -4.66 -5.97 22.32
N ARG A 154 -3.44 -5.42 22.28
CA ARG A 154 -3.08 -4.10 21.72
C ARG A 154 -3.75 -2.95 22.46
N ARG A 155 -4.19 -3.15 23.70
CA ARG A 155 -4.83 -2.10 24.48
C ARG A 155 -3.77 -1.23 25.16
N VAL A 156 -3.89 0.07 24.98
CA VAL A 156 -3.02 1.06 25.60
C VAL A 156 -3.32 1.13 27.10
N ARG A 157 -2.25 1.12 27.90
CA ARG A 157 -2.27 1.47 29.33
C ARG A 157 -1.39 2.69 29.52
N CYS A 158 -2.02 3.82 29.81
CA CYS A 158 -1.32 5.08 30.02
C CYS A 158 -1.84 5.76 31.28
N ARG A 159 -1.00 5.85 32.30
CA ARG A 159 -1.29 6.53 33.56
C ARG A 159 -0.27 7.63 33.78
N LEU A 160 -0.77 8.84 34.01
CA LEU A 160 0.05 9.97 34.40
C LEU A 160 -0.03 10.14 35.90
N ARG A 161 1.13 10.38 36.53
CA ARG A 161 1.24 10.69 37.94
C ARG A 161 1.68 12.15 38.07
N SER A 162 0.91 12.91 38.83
CA SER A 162 1.16 14.33 39.08
C SER A 162 1.43 14.56 40.56
N TYR A 163 2.35 15.46 40.83
CA TYR A 163 2.75 15.88 42.18
C TYR A 163 3.08 17.38 42.18
N ASP A 164 2.48 18.15 43.09
CA ASP A 164 2.81 19.57 43.27
C ASP A 164 3.35 19.83 44.69
N PRO A 165 4.67 20.07 44.84
CA PRO A 165 5.27 20.32 46.15
C PRO A 165 4.78 21.61 46.82
N GLY A 166 4.24 22.58 46.06
CA GLY A 166 3.71 23.84 46.59
C GLY A 166 2.33 23.72 47.21
N VAL A 167 1.56 22.67 46.86
CA VAL A 167 0.20 22.44 47.35
C VAL A 167 0.15 21.37 48.45
N GLY A 168 1.13 20.45 48.49
CA GLY A 168 1.30 19.48 49.56
C GLY A 168 1.75 18.10 49.06
N PRO A 169 1.87 17.08 49.93
CA PRO A 169 2.40 15.76 49.56
C PRO A 169 1.46 14.91 48.69
N LYS A 170 0.36 15.48 48.17
CA LYS A 170 -0.66 14.70 47.47
C LYS A 170 -0.18 14.33 46.07
N VAL A 171 -0.12 13.03 45.82
CA VAL A 171 0.09 12.46 44.49
C VAL A 171 -1.26 12.08 43.90
N THR A 172 -1.49 12.43 42.64
CA THR A 172 -2.69 12.03 41.90
C THR A 172 -2.29 11.23 40.67
N GLU A 173 -3.12 10.25 40.30
CA GLU A 173 -2.98 9.50 39.06
C GLU A 173 -4.21 9.68 38.18
N THR A 174 -3.99 9.93 36.90
CA THR A 174 -5.03 10.15 35.91
C THR A 174 -4.74 9.34 34.64
N ALA A 175 -5.79 9.09 33.86
CA ALA A 175 -5.65 8.48 32.55
C ALA A 175 -4.90 9.44 31.61
N GLY A 176 -3.89 8.92 30.92
CA GLY A 176 -3.09 9.66 29.95
C GLY A 176 -3.49 9.39 28.50
N SER A 177 -2.71 9.99 27.60
CA SER A 177 -2.73 9.66 26.17
C SER A 177 -1.30 9.41 25.68
N VAL A 178 -1.17 8.71 24.57
CA VAL A 178 0.10 8.38 23.93
C VAL A 178 0.04 8.77 22.46
N ASP A 179 1.18 9.11 21.87
CA ASP A 179 1.42 8.89 20.45
C ASP A 179 1.94 7.46 20.25
N PHE A 180 1.53 6.81 19.17
CA PHE A 180 1.91 5.43 18.89
C PHE A 180 2.46 5.27 17.48
N LEU A 181 3.29 4.23 17.33
CA LEU A 181 3.73 3.65 16.06
C LEU A 181 3.56 2.14 16.16
N VAL A 182 2.74 1.55 15.29
CA VAL A 182 2.58 0.11 15.13
C VAL A 182 3.22 -0.29 13.81
N LEU A 183 4.21 -1.19 13.87
CA LEU A 183 4.85 -1.81 12.73
C LEU A 183 4.42 -3.26 12.64
N ALA A 184 3.92 -3.68 11.49
CA ALA A 184 3.64 -5.07 11.16
C ALA A 184 4.73 -5.60 10.24
N THR A 185 5.37 -6.69 10.66
CA THR A 185 6.41 -7.37 9.90
C THR A 185 5.93 -8.77 9.54
N VAL A 186 6.06 -9.13 8.26
CA VAL A 186 5.83 -10.50 7.78
C VAL A 186 7.19 -11.15 7.64
N ALA A 187 7.42 -12.22 8.41
CA ALA A 187 8.64 -13.00 8.29
C ALA A 187 8.83 -13.43 6.83
N ALA A 188 10.03 -13.22 6.28
CA ALA A 188 10.37 -13.77 4.99
C ALA A 188 10.21 -15.30 5.08
N THR A 189 9.41 -15.90 4.21
CA THR A 189 9.46 -17.35 4.03
C THR A 189 10.89 -17.67 3.61
N SER A 190 11.66 -18.29 4.51
CA SER A 190 12.97 -18.80 4.17
C SER A 190 12.78 -19.89 3.13
N GLY A 191 12.91 -19.50 1.86
CA GLY A 191 13.18 -20.43 0.78
C GLY A 191 14.49 -21.12 1.13
N GLY A 192 14.40 -22.36 1.62
CA GLY A 192 15.55 -23.23 1.85
C GLY A 192 16.37 -23.36 0.57
N GLY A 193 17.69 -23.45 0.75
CA GLY A 193 18.66 -23.66 -0.33
C GLY A 193 18.60 -25.03 -0.97
#